data_AF-A0A6J8C0Y1-F1
#
_entry.id   AF-A0A6J8C0Y1-F1
#
_cell.length_a   1.000
_cell.length_b   1.000
_cell.length_c   1.000
_cell.angle_alpha   90.00
_cell.angle_beta   90.00
_cell.angle_gamma   90.00
#
_symmetry.space_group_name_H-M   'P 1'
#
loop_
_entity.id
_entity.type
_entity.pdbx_description
1 polymer ?
#
loop_
_entity_poly.entity_id
_entity_poly.type
_entity_poly.pdbx_seq_one_letter_code
_entity_poly.pdbx_strand_id
1 'polypeptide(L)'
;MCLKNQKTVLPTPNCLPESYKDAYHLIKPMIVETRRYDACVNDCLLFCKRSDNVYSLDRACMKCGETRYKAESLSARKTFTYMPMGPRLSRIFGSDNICKILYSRQDLYYGKLTDIVDGKIYKSWYEDGGVFQNMEESCTVPLALFCNGLYPHKNMATQKSMWLLILTWFNLPVNIRNISGPMMLVGIVPGTKTEEPKNLDPYLDLIVVIFLELTDCTMFYAYRGAPTSVRIALLRYMCDIPAFSKILHVSSQAALRGCPYCKEVGFYCKSLHKVVHINNGAFLPENHPLRGEKNKFTIKREDRTSKPESYTKEEELEIRNSYDELPNKNRKSLLQKKTELKGKYSFIGLPYHNRQEEMQPNGMFTIADEIGNLFGLITGKMMGKRYKTEKKSFIDLRIHGTAVPVTV
;
A
#
# COMPACT_ATOMS: atom_id res chain seq x y z
N MET A 1 -17.10 5.89 -36.26
CA MET A 1 -16.83 7.08 -37.09
C MET A 1 -15.33 7.11 -37.37
N CYS A 2 -14.90 7.08 -38.65
CA CYS A 2 -13.47 7.07 -39.00
C CYS A 2 -12.80 8.41 -38.66
N LEU A 3 -11.61 8.37 -38.04
CA LEU A 3 -10.79 9.55 -37.70
C LEU A 3 -10.58 10.48 -38.91
N LYS A 4 -10.41 9.89 -40.10
CA LYS A 4 -10.34 10.60 -41.38
C LYS A 4 -11.53 11.54 -41.64
N ASN A 5 -12.75 11.09 -41.35
CA ASN A 5 -13.97 11.90 -41.57
C ASN A 5 -14.12 13.00 -40.51
N GLN A 6 -13.59 12.81 -39.30
CA GLN A 6 -13.60 13.88 -38.28
C GLN A 6 -12.59 14.97 -38.63
N LYS A 7 -11.42 14.60 -39.14
CA LYS A 7 -10.38 15.56 -39.55
C LYS A 7 -10.88 16.54 -40.63
N THR A 8 -11.66 16.04 -41.59
CA THR A 8 -12.22 16.84 -42.70
C THR A 8 -13.33 17.80 -42.27
N VAL A 9 -14.01 17.52 -41.15
CA VAL A 9 -15.12 18.35 -40.65
C VAL A 9 -14.62 19.44 -39.70
N LEU A 10 -13.44 19.27 -39.08
CA LEU A 10 -12.85 20.27 -38.19
C LEU A 10 -12.20 21.42 -38.98
N PRO A 11 -12.29 22.68 -38.48
CA PRO A 11 -11.62 23.83 -39.10
C PRO A 11 -10.12 23.60 -39.30
N THR A 12 -9.57 24.16 -40.38
CA THR A 12 -8.12 24.11 -40.67
C THR A 12 -7.43 25.34 -40.09
N PRO A 13 -6.24 25.22 -39.47
CA PRO A 13 -5.44 23.99 -39.28
C PRO A 13 -5.88 23.16 -38.08
N ASN A 14 -6.00 21.84 -38.26
CA ASN A 14 -6.17 20.89 -37.15
C ASN A 14 -5.11 19.79 -37.19
N CYS A 15 -4.72 19.30 -36.03
CA CYS A 15 -3.70 18.27 -35.82
C CYS A 15 -4.31 16.87 -35.60
N LEU A 16 -5.56 16.65 -36.01
CA LEU A 16 -6.21 15.36 -35.79
C LEU A 16 -5.54 14.27 -36.66
N PRO A 17 -5.19 13.10 -36.09
CA PRO A 17 -4.63 11.99 -36.85
C PRO A 17 -5.62 11.43 -37.86
N GLU A 18 -5.14 10.95 -39.02
CA GLU A 18 -5.99 10.40 -40.09
C GLU A 18 -6.26 8.91 -39.93
N SER A 19 -5.39 8.20 -39.19
CA SER A 19 -5.50 6.78 -38.91
C SER A 19 -5.36 6.47 -37.42
N TYR A 20 -5.82 5.29 -37.02
CA TYR A 20 -5.59 4.79 -35.65
C TYR A 20 -4.10 4.61 -35.35
N LYS A 21 -3.29 4.27 -36.36
CA LYS A 21 -1.83 4.15 -36.22
C LYS A 21 -1.21 5.50 -35.88
N ASP A 22 -1.60 6.56 -36.58
CA ASP A 22 -1.11 7.91 -36.32
C ASP A 22 -1.57 8.42 -34.95
N ALA A 23 -2.84 8.15 -34.60
CA ALA A 23 -3.38 8.46 -33.28
C ALA A 23 -2.60 7.73 -32.18
N TYR A 24 -2.34 6.44 -32.36
CA TYR A 24 -1.53 5.65 -31.44
C TYR A 24 -0.12 6.22 -31.31
N HIS A 25 0.56 6.55 -32.41
CA HIS A 25 1.90 7.16 -32.35
C HIS A 25 1.91 8.50 -31.64
N LEU A 26 0.86 9.32 -31.82
CA LEU A 26 0.69 10.61 -31.13
C LEU A 26 0.55 10.42 -29.61
N ILE A 27 -0.25 9.44 -29.16
CA ILE A 27 -0.51 9.21 -27.74
C ILE A 27 0.50 8.27 -27.07
N LYS A 28 1.27 7.49 -27.85
CA LYS A 28 2.22 6.48 -27.35
C LYS A 28 3.16 7.03 -26.26
N PRO A 29 3.72 8.25 -26.36
CA PRO A 29 4.54 8.83 -25.31
C PRO A 29 3.78 9.14 -24.01
N MET A 30 2.45 9.28 -24.08
CA MET A 30 1.56 9.54 -22.94
C MET A 30 0.98 8.25 -22.33
N ILE A 31 0.96 7.14 -23.07
CA ILE A 31 0.54 5.84 -22.56
C ILE A 31 1.52 5.38 -21.47
N VAL A 32 0.97 4.86 -20.37
CA VAL A 32 1.77 4.25 -19.30
C VAL A 32 2.45 3.01 -19.86
N GLU A 33 3.78 3.03 -19.93
CA GLU A 33 4.57 1.86 -20.28
C GLU A 33 4.21 0.70 -19.34
N THR A 34 4.14 -0.50 -19.88
CA THR A 34 3.85 -1.70 -19.08
C THR A 34 4.99 -2.69 -19.27
N ARG A 35 5.62 -3.08 -18.17
CA ARG A 35 6.66 -4.11 -18.13
C ARG A 35 6.08 -5.40 -17.60
N ARG A 36 6.53 -6.52 -18.16
CA ARG A 36 6.10 -7.86 -17.75
C ARG A 36 7.28 -8.62 -17.20
N TYR A 37 7.11 -9.18 -16.01
CA TYR A 37 8.09 -10.02 -15.36
C TYR A 37 7.51 -11.41 -15.18
N ASP A 38 8.24 -12.43 -15.60
CA ASP A 38 7.81 -13.80 -15.39
C ASP A 38 7.95 -14.13 -13.91
N ALA A 39 6.98 -14.87 -13.39
CA ALA A 39 6.94 -15.25 -11.98
C ALA A 39 6.91 -16.78 -11.85
N CYS A 40 7.48 -17.29 -10.76
CA CYS A 40 7.28 -18.68 -10.39
C CYS A 40 5.79 -18.93 -10.12
N VAL A 41 5.24 -20.07 -10.57
CA VAL A 41 3.84 -20.44 -10.33
C VAL A 41 3.48 -20.59 -8.86
N ASN A 42 4.47 -20.84 -8.01
CA ASN A 42 4.36 -20.91 -6.55
C ASN A 42 4.73 -19.59 -5.85
N ASP A 43 4.88 -18.49 -6.59
CA ASP A 43 5.20 -17.16 -6.07
C ASP A 43 6.52 -17.10 -5.28
N CYS A 44 7.51 -17.93 -5.64
CA CYS A 44 8.77 -17.99 -4.89
C CYS A 44 9.77 -16.87 -5.28
N LEU A 45 9.75 -16.46 -6.55
CA LEU A 45 10.64 -15.43 -7.12
C LEU A 45 10.07 -14.86 -8.44
N LEU A 46 10.62 -13.72 -8.86
CA LEU A 46 10.49 -13.17 -10.22
C LEU A 46 11.73 -13.51 -11.06
N PHE A 47 11.53 -13.98 -12.29
CA PHE A 47 12.59 -14.24 -13.26
C PHE A 47 13.04 -12.94 -13.91
N CYS A 48 13.80 -12.15 -13.18
CA CYS A 48 14.30 -10.85 -13.61
C CYS A 48 15.73 -10.62 -13.14
N LYS A 49 16.40 -9.65 -13.75
CA LYS A 49 17.69 -9.16 -13.27
C LYS A 49 17.40 -8.12 -12.20
N ARG A 50 17.93 -8.34 -11.00
CA ARG A 50 17.89 -7.42 -9.88
C ARG A 50 19.32 -7.15 -9.41
N SER A 51 19.51 -6.10 -8.62
CA SER A 51 20.81 -5.78 -8.02
C SER A 51 21.35 -6.89 -7.13
N ASP A 52 20.45 -7.67 -6.52
CA ASP A 52 20.74 -8.73 -5.55
C ASP A 52 20.67 -10.16 -6.13
N ASN A 53 20.05 -10.35 -7.31
CA ASN A 53 19.81 -11.68 -7.88
C ASN A 53 19.62 -11.64 -9.42
N VAL A 54 20.15 -12.64 -10.13
CA VAL A 54 20.01 -12.76 -11.60
C VAL A 54 19.26 -14.05 -11.94
N TYR A 55 17.92 -14.00 -11.93
CA TYR A 55 17.07 -15.12 -12.35
C TYR A 55 16.53 -14.96 -13.77
N SER A 56 16.92 -13.90 -14.49
CA SER A 56 16.37 -13.54 -15.80
C SER A 56 16.60 -14.61 -16.87
N LEU A 57 17.68 -15.39 -16.75
CA LEU A 57 18.06 -16.43 -17.72
C LEU A 57 17.56 -17.83 -17.31
N ASP A 58 17.04 -17.97 -16.09
CA ASP A 58 16.64 -19.28 -15.58
C ASP A 58 15.37 -19.79 -16.29
N ARG A 59 15.35 -21.10 -16.51
CA ARG A 59 14.21 -21.83 -17.06
C ARG A 59 13.34 -22.49 -16.01
N ALA A 60 13.81 -22.58 -14.77
CA ALA A 60 13.11 -23.16 -13.64
C ALA A 60 13.38 -22.36 -12.36
N CYS A 61 12.45 -22.42 -11.41
CA CYS A 61 12.57 -21.71 -10.16
C CYS A 61 13.63 -22.36 -9.26
N MET A 62 14.68 -21.61 -8.91
CA MET A 62 15.74 -22.09 -8.02
C MET A 62 15.28 -22.46 -6.61
N LYS A 63 14.12 -21.96 -6.16
CA LYS A 63 13.57 -22.24 -4.82
C LYS A 63 12.69 -23.49 -4.77
N CYS A 64 11.94 -23.81 -5.83
CA CYS A 64 10.96 -24.91 -5.80
C CYS A 64 11.03 -25.86 -6.99
N GLY A 65 11.94 -25.66 -7.94
CA GLY A 65 12.14 -26.52 -9.11
C GLY A 65 11.09 -26.39 -10.22
N GLU A 66 10.03 -25.61 -10.03
CA GLU A 66 8.96 -25.47 -11.04
C GLU A 66 9.45 -24.77 -12.31
N THR A 67 9.00 -25.26 -13.46
CA THR A 67 9.35 -24.69 -14.76
C THR A 67 8.74 -23.29 -14.93
N ARG A 68 9.49 -22.40 -15.59
CA ARG A 68 9.07 -21.03 -15.92
C ARG A 68 8.03 -21.00 -17.05
N TYR A 69 8.26 -21.80 -18.09
CA TYR A 69 7.49 -21.81 -19.33
C TYR A 69 6.51 -22.97 -19.40
N LYS A 70 5.47 -22.84 -20.23
CA LYS A 70 4.55 -23.95 -20.54
C LYS A 70 5.25 -24.99 -21.42
N ALA A 71 4.82 -26.24 -21.36
CA ALA A 71 5.47 -27.32 -22.13
C ALA A 71 5.41 -27.08 -23.65
N GLU A 72 4.29 -26.55 -24.14
CA GLU A 72 4.00 -26.39 -25.58
C GLU A 72 4.43 -25.01 -26.13
N SER A 73 4.97 -24.12 -25.30
CA SER A 73 5.38 -22.78 -25.75
C SER A 73 6.38 -22.12 -24.81
N LEU A 74 7.23 -21.23 -25.34
CA LEU A 74 8.06 -20.34 -24.53
C LEU A 74 7.26 -19.22 -23.82
N SER A 75 5.95 -19.40 -23.63
CA SER A 75 5.13 -18.48 -22.84
C SER A 75 5.26 -18.80 -21.36
N ALA A 76 5.44 -17.75 -20.55
CA ALA A 76 5.52 -17.89 -19.11
C ALA A 76 4.22 -18.46 -18.53
N ARG A 77 4.34 -19.29 -17.49
CA ARG A 77 3.19 -19.85 -16.78
C ARG A 77 2.48 -18.81 -15.91
N LYS A 78 3.21 -17.82 -15.41
CA LYS A 78 2.70 -16.72 -14.57
C LYS A 78 3.50 -15.44 -14.85
N THR A 79 2.81 -14.29 -14.90
CA THR A 79 3.42 -13.01 -15.28
C THR A 79 2.91 -11.87 -14.42
N PHE A 80 3.82 -11.22 -13.71
CA PHE A 80 3.59 -9.94 -13.04
C PHE A 80 3.56 -8.81 -14.05
N THR A 81 2.57 -7.93 -13.93
CA THR A 81 2.49 -6.73 -14.77
C THR A 81 2.88 -5.52 -13.92
N TYR A 82 3.98 -4.88 -14.27
CA TYR A 82 4.53 -3.71 -13.60
C TYR A 82 4.31 -2.46 -14.45
N MET A 83 3.90 -1.36 -13.81
CA MET A 83 3.82 -0.04 -14.43
C MET A 83 4.95 0.83 -13.87
N PRO A 84 5.94 1.24 -14.68
CA PRO A 84 7.12 1.98 -14.22
C PRO A 84 6.78 3.26 -13.47
N MET A 85 7.35 3.42 -12.28
CA MET A 85 7.17 4.62 -11.46
C MET A 85 7.99 5.80 -11.96
N GLY A 86 9.28 5.59 -12.28
CA GLY A 86 10.21 6.65 -12.68
C GLY A 86 9.63 7.60 -13.75
N PRO A 87 9.25 7.12 -14.94
CA PRO A 87 8.68 7.97 -16.00
C PRO A 87 7.40 8.72 -15.57
N ARG A 88 6.61 8.13 -14.66
CA ARG A 88 5.40 8.77 -14.13
C ARG A 88 5.75 9.88 -13.14
N LEU A 89 6.70 9.65 -12.25
CA LEU A 89 7.24 10.69 -11.36
C LEU A 89 7.83 11.84 -12.18
N SER A 90 8.64 11.56 -13.20
CA SER A 90 9.23 12.60 -14.06
C SER A 90 8.16 13.41 -14.78
N ARG A 91 7.05 12.79 -15.23
CA ARG A 91 5.93 13.52 -15.86
C ARG A 91 5.17 14.38 -14.86
N ILE A 92 4.94 13.87 -13.65
CA ILE A 92 4.26 14.59 -12.57
C ILE A 92 5.11 15.80 -12.14
N PHE A 93 6.40 15.60 -11.89
CA PHE A 93 7.34 16.65 -11.51
C PHE A 93 7.73 17.59 -12.66
N GLY A 94 7.55 17.17 -13.91
CA GLY A 94 7.70 18.02 -15.09
C GLY A 94 6.48 18.90 -15.38
N SER A 95 5.35 18.68 -14.70
CA SER A 95 4.12 19.45 -14.92
C SER A 95 4.00 20.57 -13.88
N ASP A 96 4.17 21.82 -14.32
CA ASP A 96 4.13 22.99 -13.45
C ASP A 96 2.87 23.06 -12.57
N ASN A 97 1.68 22.88 -13.16
CA ASN A 97 0.41 22.90 -12.43
C ASN A 97 0.32 21.80 -11.35
N ILE A 98 0.79 20.59 -11.65
CA ILE A 98 0.74 19.48 -10.69
C ILE A 98 1.77 19.69 -9.58
N CYS A 99 2.97 20.18 -9.93
CA CYS A 99 4.01 20.48 -8.95
C CYS A 99 3.58 21.54 -7.95
N LYS A 100 2.91 22.60 -8.43
CA LYS A 100 2.34 23.63 -7.55
C LYS A 100 1.40 23.02 -6.52
N ILE A 101 0.54 22.08 -6.93
CA ILE A 101 -0.38 21.37 -6.01
C ILE A 101 0.38 20.47 -5.02
N LEU A 102 1.42 19.76 -5.47
CA LEU A 102 2.23 18.90 -4.61
C LEU A 102 3.07 19.70 -3.61
N TYR A 103 3.47 20.92 -3.98
CA TYR A 103 4.24 21.83 -3.15
C TYR A 103 3.37 22.65 -2.19
N SER A 104 2.18 23.07 -2.62
CA SER A 104 1.25 23.93 -1.88
C SER A 104 0.57 23.22 -0.71
N ARG A 105 1.33 22.44 0.08
CA ARG A 105 0.86 21.67 1.23
C ARG A 105 -0.20 22.48 1.96
N GLN A 106 -1.32 21.83 2.25
CA GLN A 106 -2.38 22.44 3.04
C GLN A 106 -1.74 23.06 4.28
N ASP A 107 -1.99 24.35 4.50
CA ASP A 107 -1.48 25.08 5.65
C ASP A 107 -1.68 24.21 6.90
N LEU A 108 -0.58 23.86 7.55
CA LEU A 108 -0.60 23.01 8.75
C LEU A 108 -1.26 23.82 9.86
N TYR A 109 -2.55 23.63 10.08
CA TYR A 109 -3.26 24.30 11.16
C TYR A 109 -2.83 23.69 12.49
N TYR A 110 -2.01 24.42 13.25
CA TYR A 110 -1.63 24.04 14.61
C TYR A 110 -2.89 23.99 15.50
N GLY A 111 -3.05 22.91 16.26
CA GLY A 111 -4.12 22.76 17.25
C GLY A 111 -5.38 22.01 16.80
N LYS A 112 -5.52 21.64 15.51
CA LYS A 112 -6.62 20.79 15.03
C LYS A 112 -6.11 19.70 14.09
N LEU A 113 -6.33 18.44 14.45
CA LEU A 113 -6.06 17.30 13.56
C LEU A 113 -7.21 17.18 12.55
N THR A 114 -6.98 17.63 11.32
CA THR A 114 -7.94 17.54 10.21
C THR A 114 -7.60 16.41 9.23
N ASP A 115 -6.33 16.07 9.14
CA ASP A 115 -5.82 15.05 8.23
C ASP A 115 -4.60 14.29 8.81
N ILE A 116 -4.24 13.17 8.18
CA ILE A 116 -3.05 12.37 8.52
C ILE A 116 -1.75 13.18 8.46
N VAL A 117 -1.68 14.20 7.59
CA VAL A 117 -0.51 15.09 7.50
C VAL A 117 -0.36 16.01 8.72
N ASP A 118 -1.42 16.19 9.51
CA ASP A 118 -1.34 16.92 10.78
C ASP A 118 -0.71 16.08 11.91
N GLY A 119 -0.59 14.76 11.69
CA GLY A 119 -0.07 13.79 12.64
C GLY A 119 1.43 13.96 12.90
N LYS A 120 1.84 13.64 14.13
CA LYS A 120 3.23 13.78 14.59
C LYS A 120 4.24 13.03 13.71
N ILE A 121 3.90 11.81 13.27
CA ILE A 121 4.77 10.98 12.42
C ILE A 121 5.03 11.64 11.06
N TYR A 122 4.00 12.20 10.42
CA TYR A 122 4.18 12.86 9.14
C TYR A 122 5.03 14.13 9.28
N LYS A 123 4.81 14.89 10.36
CA LYS A 123 5.58 16.10 10.66
C LYS A 123 7.05 15.79 10.97
N SER A 124 7.32 14.74 11.74
CA SER A 124 8.69 14.34 12.10
C SER A 124 9.54 13.91 10.89
N TRP A 125 8.92 13.53 9.77
CA TRP A 125 9.65 13.27 8.54
C TRP A 125 10.28 14.52 7.92
N TYR A 126 9.79 15.73 8.24
CA TYR A 126 10.30 17.01 7.75
C TYR A 126 11.16 17.76 8.76
N GLU A 127 11.25 17.26 9.98
CA GLU A 127 12.13 17.76 11.03
C GLU A 127 13.58 17.27 10.80
N ASP A 128 14.53 17.83 11.55
CA ASP A 128 15.94 17.44 11.49
C ASP A 128 16.12 15.94 11.76
N GLY A 129 16.87 15.26 10.88
CA GLY A 129 17.04 13.80 10.93
C GLY A 129 15.90 13.00 10.29
N GLY A 130 14.83 13.66 9.84
CA GLY A 130 13.74 13.03 9.10
C GLY A 130 14.07 12.71 7.64
N VAL A 131 13.33 11.78 7.02
CA VAL A 131 13.53 11.36 5.61
C VAL A 131 13.44 12.52 4.61
N PHE A 132 12.61 13.50 4.91
CA PHE A 132 12.36 14.68 4.10
C PHE A 132 12.93 15.95 4.71
N GLN A 133 13.95 15.83 5.57
CA GLN A 133 14.78 16.98 5.96
C GLN A 133 15.31 17.69 4.70
N ASN A 134 15.45 19.02 4.76
CA ASN A 134 15.81 19.87 3.63
C ASN A 134 14.86 19.68 2.42
N MET A 135 13.56 19.66 2.69
CA MET A 135 12.53 19.55 1.63
C MET A 135 12.63 20.69 0.60
N GLU A 136 13.21 21.83 0.96
CA GLU A 136 13.52 22.94 0.07
C GLU A 136 14.61 22.62 -0.96
N GLU A 137 15.29 21.48 -0.83
CA GLU A 137 16.34 21.01 -1.74
C GLU A 137 15.94 19.71 -2.46
N SER A 138 14.82 19.08 -2.10
CA SER A 138 14.39 17.79 -2.67
C SER A 138 12.92 17.73 -3.11
N CYS A 139 12.60 16.79 -4.00
CA CYS A 139 11.25 16.41 -4.37
C CYS A 139 10.76 15.30 -3.43
N THR A 140 9.91 15.65 -2.47
CA THR A 140 9.42 14.69 -1.47
C THR A 140 8.24 13.89 -2.01
N VAL A 141 8.24 12.58 -1.79
CA VAL A 141 7.22 11.64 -2.29
C VAL A 141 6.75 10.75 -1.12
N PRO A 142 5.93 11.27 -0.18
CA PRO A 142 5.28 10.46 0.84
C PRO A 142 4.12 9.68 0.23
N LEU A 143 4.16 8.35 0.36
CA LEU A 143 3.19 7.45 -0.26
C LEU A 143 2.45 6.59 0.77
N ALA A 144 1.26 6.13 0.37
CA ALA A 144 0.60 4.98 0.97
C ALA A 144 0.39 3.86 -0.06
N LEU A 145 0.60 2.62 0.38
CA LEU A 145 0.37 1.42 -0.42
C LEU A 145 -1.01 0.85 -0.14
N PHE A 146 -1.81 0.79 -1.19
CA PHE A 146 -3.05 0.04 -1.24
C PHE A 146 -2.79 -1.31 -1.90
N CYS A 147 -3.27 -2.36 -1.24
CA CYS A 147 -3.04 -3.72 -1.69
C CYS A 147 -4.19 -4.61 -1.26
N ASN A 148 -4.89 -5.23 -2.21
CA ASN A 148 -5.93 -6.21 -1.91
C ASN A 148 -6.11 -7.22 -3.06
N GLY A 149 -6.64 -8.40 -2.71
CA GLY A 149 -7.11 -9.41 -3.64
C GLY A 149 -8.45 -9.04 -4.27
N LEU A 150 -8.57 -9.29 -5.57
CA LEU A 150 -9.75 -8.97 -6.38
C LEU A 150 -10.06 -10.08 -7.37
N TYR A 151 -11.34 -10.15 -7.73
CA TYR A 151 -11.85 -11.01 -8.79
C TYR A 151 -12.38 -10.15 -9.94
N PRO A 152 -11.65 -10.05 -11.07
CA PRO A 152 -11.97 -9.14 -12.17
C PRO A 152 -13.28 -9.49 -12.91
N HIS A 153 -13.64 -10.77 -12.92
CA HIS A 153 -14.79 -11.30 -13.66
C HIS A 153 -15.82 -11.89 -12.70
N LYS A 154 -17.09 -11.47 -12.84
CA LYS A 154 -18.22 -12.07 -12.11
C LYS A 154 -18.59 -13.48 -12.60
N ASN A 155 -18.14 -13.87 -13.79
CA ASN A 155 -18.39 -15.20 -14.34
C ASN A 155 -17.49 -16.25 -13.67
N MET A 156 -18.10 -17.20 -12.96
CA MET A 156 -17.41 -18.20 -12.13
C MET A 156 -16.42 -19.09 -12.91
N ALA A 157 -16.63 -19.31 -14.21
CA ALA A 157 -15.81 -20.22 -15.01
C ALA A 157 -14.38 -19.72 -15.35
N THR A 158 -14.11 -18.41 -15.25
CA THR A 158 -12.79 -17.81 -15.62
C THR A 158 -12.22 -16.92 -14.51
N GLN A 159 -12.65 -17.12 -13.26
CA GLN A 159 -12.16 -16.35 -12.11
C GLN A 159 -10.66 -16.59 -11.91
N LYS A 160 -9.87 -15.59 -12.29
CA LYS A 160 -8.46 -15.48 -11.90
C LYS A 160 -8.36 -14.44 -10.80
N SER A 161 -8.02 -14.84 -9.58
CA SER A 161 -7.68 -13.88 -8.52
C SER A 161 -6.51 -13.02 -8.99
N MET A 162 -6.48 -11.75 -8.60
CA MET A 162 -5.34 -10.86 -8.79
C MET A 162 -5.22 -9.89 -7.63
N TRP A 163 -4.00 -9.46 -7.33
CA TRP A 163 -3.72 -8.46 -6.33
C TRP A 163 -3.22 -7.18 -7.01
N LEU A 164 -3.78 -6.04 -6.65
CA LEU A 164 -3.35 -4.74 -7.16
C LEU A 164 -2.40 -4.09 -6.17
N LEU A 165 -1.30 -3.54 -6.67
CA LEU A 165 -0.41 -2.68 -5.91
C LEU A 165 -0.65 -1.25 -6.38
N ILE A 166 -1.26 -0.41 -5.53
CA ILE A 166 -1.62 0.97 -5.86
C ILE A 166 -0.95 1.91 -4.87
N LEU A 167 -0.32 2.97 -5.35
CA LEU A 167 0.29 4.01 -4.52
C LEU A 167 -0.54 5.28 -4.56
N THR A 168 -0.69 5.92 -3.42
CA THR A 168 -1.37 7.23 -3.27
C THR A 168 -0.42 8.21 -2.60
N TRP A 169 -0.69 9.51 -2.77
CA TRP A 169 0.21 10.58 -2.39
C TRP A 169 -0.31 11.33 -1.18
N PHE A 170 0.53 11.54 -0.17
CA PHE A 170 0.15 12.40 0.96
C PHE A 170 0.38 13.89 0.69
N ASN A 171 1.21 14.24 -0.29
CA ASN A 171 1.42 15.63 -0.71
C ASN A 171 0.24 16.24 -1.47
N LEU A 172 -0.73 15.42 -1.90
CA LEU A 172 -1.91 15.93 -2.58
C LEU A 172 -2.98 16.35 -1.57
N PRO A 173 -3.73 17.44 -1.85
CA PRO A 173 -4.89 17.83 -1.06
C PRO A 173 -5.89 16.69 -0.83
N VAL A 174 -6.48 16.63 0.37
CA VAL A 174 -7.38 15.53 0.81
C VAL A 174 -8.54 15.29 -0.17
N ASN A 175 -9.06 16.36 -0.79
CA ASN A 175 -10.18 16.31 -1.73
C ASN A 175 -9.82 15.65 -3.09
N ILE A 176 -8.54 15.51 -3.43
CA ILE A 176 -8.12 14.92 -4.71
C ILE A 176 -7.21 13.71 -4.56
N ARG A 177 -6.53 13.50 -3.43
CA ARG A 177 -5.46 12.49 -3.34
C ARG A 177 -5.91 11.04 -3.51
N ASN A 178 -7.17 10.73 -3.20
CA ASN A 178 -7.74 9.37 -3.28
C ASN A 178 -8.72 9.19 -4.46
N ILE A 179 -8.82 10.16 -5.38
CA ILE A 179 -9.61 9.95 -6.60
C ILE A 179 -8.81 9.13 -7.61
N SER A 180 -9.48 8.50 -8.58
CA SER A 180 -8.83 7.56 -9.50
C SER A 180 -7.71 8.13 -10.37
N GLY A 181 -7.67 9.45 -10.57
CA GLY A 181 -6.65 10.10 -11.41
C GLY A 181 -5.25 10.07 -10.79
N PRO A 182 -5.06 10.61 -9.57
CA PRO A 182 -3.73 10.69 -8.95
C PRO A 182 -3.21 9.36 -8.37
N MET A 183 -4.07 8.37 -8.14
CA MET A 183 -3.64 7.04 -7.70
C MET A 183 -2.76 6.36 -8.78
N MET A 184 -1.63 5.81 -8.36
CA MET A 184 -0.70 5.11 -9.24
C MET A 184 -0.82 3.60 -9.06
N LEU A 185 -1.51 2.93 -9.99
CA LEU A 185 -1.39 1.49 -10.11
C LEU A 185 0.04 1.14 -10.54
N VAL A 186 0.79 0.42 -9.70
CA VAL A 186 2.20 0.09 -9.95
C VAL A 186 2.40 -1.39 -10.27
N GLY A 187 1.50 -2.26 -9.85
CA GLY A 187 1.62 -3.69 -10.08
C GLY A 187 0.29 -4.41 -10.13
N ILE A 188 0.20 -5.43 -10.98
CA ILE A 188 -0.87 -6.43 -11.00
C ILE A 188 -0.22 -7.79 -10.80
N VAL A 189 -0.41 -8.35 -9.61
CA VAL A 189 0.09 -9.66 -9.22
C VAL A 189 -0.97 -10.70 -9.57
N PRO A 190 -0.70 -11.65 -10.48
CA PRO A 190 -1.68 -12.68 -10.81
C PRO A 190 -1.80 -13.71 -9.70
N GLY A 191 -3.02 -14.16 -9.44
CA GLY A 191 -3.31 -15.43 -8.75
C GLY A 191 -3.23 -16.62 -9.70
N THR A 192 -3.45 -17.81 -9.17
CA THR A 192 -3.47 -19.07 -9.94
C THR A 192 -4.89 -19.62 -9.96
N LYS A 193 -5.59 -19.50 -11.10
CA LYS A 193 -7.04 -19.81 -11.18
C LYS A 193 -7.78 -19.04 -10.07
N THR A 194 -8.61 -19.70 -9.27
CA THR A 194 -9.37 -19.10 -8.17
C THR A 194 -8.51 -18.77 -6.93
N GLU A 195 -7.28 -19.26 -6.85
CA GLU A 195 -6.38 -19.06 -5.71
C GLU A 195 -5.63 -17.73 -5.81
N GLU A 196 -5.51 -17.07 -4.65
CA GLU A 196 -4.68 -15.89 -4.48
C GLU A 196 -3.19 -16.22 -4.59
N PRO A 197 -2.32 -15.22 -4.83
CA PRO A 197 -0.88 -15.39 -4.74
C PRO A 197 -0.49 -15.97 -3.36
N LYS A 198 0.38 -16.99 -3.37
CA LYS A 198 0.86 -17.65 -2.16
C LYS A 198 1.81 -16.76 -1.36
N ASN A 199 2.61 -15.98 -2.07
CA ASN A 199 3.54 -15.01 -1.50
C ASN A 199 3.50 -13.72 -2.34
N LEU A 200 3.57 -12.56 -1.67
CA LEU A 200 3.68 -11.25 -2.32
C LEU A 200 5.12 -10.72 -2.38
N ASP A 201 6.04 -11.27 -1.58
CA ASP A 201 7.39 -10.74 -1.42
C ASP A 201 8.12 -10.54 -2.75
N PRO A 202 8.17 -11.50 -3.71
CA PRO A 202 8.94 -11.27 -4.93
C PRO A 202 8.51 -10.04 -5.72
N TYR A 203 7.23 -9.69 -5.62
CA TYR A 203 6.63 -8.54 -6.29
C TYR A 203 6.88 -7.26 -5.50
N LEU A 204 6.72 -7.29 -4.17
CA LEU A 204 6.96 -6.14 -3.29
C LEU A 204 8.45 -5.80 -3.19
N ASP A 205 9.32 -6.81 -3.18
CA ASP A 205 10.76 -6.65 -3.23
C ASP A 205 11.21 -5.85 -4.47
N LEU A 206 10.57 -6.10 -5.63
CA LEU A 206 10.81 -5.30 -6.83
C LEU A 206 10.39 -3.84 -6.63
N ILE A 207 9.27 -3.59 -5.95
CA ILE A 207 8.84 -2.22 -5.61
C ILE A 207 9.84 -1.55 -4.65
N VAL A 208 10.37 -2.29 -3.66
CA VAL A 208 11.40 -1.80 -2.73
C VAL A 208 12.67 -1.41 -3.48
N VAL A 209 13.17 -2.27 -4.38
CA VAL A 209 14.34 -1.96 -5.22
C VAL A 209 14.09 -0.67 -6.02
N ILE A 210 12.91 -0.54 -6.61
CA ILE A 210 12.57 0.65 -7.39
C ILE A 210 12.46 1.90 -6.51
N PHE A 211 11.96 1.79 -5.28
CA PHE A 211 11.94 2.92 -4.35
C PHE A 211 13.36 3.36 -4.02
N LEU A 212 14.28 2.42 -3.79
CA LEU A 212 15.68 2.72 -3.53
C LEU A 212 16.38 3.32 -4.76
N GLU A 213 16.15 2.79 -5.96
CA GLU A 213 16.73 3.31 -7.20
C GLU A 213 16.23 4.71 -7.58
N LEU A 214 14.97 5.01 -7.27
CA LEU A 214 14.37 6.33 -7.54
C LEU A 214 14.65 7.35 -6.44
N THR A 215 14.95 6.89 -5.23
CA THR A 215 15.44 7.76 -4.15
C THR A 215 16.84 8.23 -4.49
N ASP A 216 17.11 9.51 -4.29
CA ASP A 216 18.32 10.22 -4.68
C ASP A 216 18.59 10.30 -6.19
N CYS A 217 17.64 9.82 -7.02
CA CYS A 217 17.66 10.06 -8.45
C CYS A 217 17.34 11.53 -8.75
N THR A 218 18.06 12.13 -9.69
CA THR A 218 17.80 13.50 -10.14
C THR A 218 16.70 13.53 -11.19
N MET A 219 15.65 14.32 -10.95
CA MET A 219 14.58 14.58 -11.91
C MET A 219 14.40 16.08 -12.12
N PHE A 220 13.96 16.49 -13.31
CA PHE A 220 13.58 17.89 -13.53
C PHE A 220 12.32 18.22 -12.70
N TYR A 221 12.42 19.27 -11.87
CA TYR A 221 11.31 19.73 -11.06
C TYR A 221 10.81 21.08 -11.55
N ALA A 222 9.65 21.07 -12.23
CA ALA A 222 9.10 22.23 -12.92
C ALA A 222 8.86 23.42 -12.00
N TYR A 223 8.44 23.18 -10.75
CA TYR A 223 8.26 24.24 -9.75
C TYR A 223 9.53 25.06 -9.50
N ARG A 224 10.70 24.43 -9.57
CA ARG A 224 12.00 25.11 -9.42
C ARG A 224 12.68 25.46 -10.73
N GLY A 225 12.22 24.91 -11.85
CA GLY A 225 12.90 25.01 -13.13
C GLY A 225 14.30 24.36 -13.13
N ALA A 226 14.57 23.43 -12.23
CA ALA A 226 15.90 22.86 -12.02
C ALA A 226 15.88 21.34 -11.75
N PRO A 227 16.96 20.61 -12.10
CA PRO A 227 17.15 19.24 -11.64
C PRO A 227 17.18 19.17 -10.12
N THR A 228 16.40 18.26 -9.53
CA THR A 228 16.21 18.11 -8.09
C THR A 228 16.24 16.63 -7.72
N SER A 229 16.85 16.31 -6.56
CA SER A 229 16.88 14.94 -6.03
C SER A 229 15.50 14.52 -5.52
N VAL A 230 15.06 13.30 -5.83
CA VAL A 230 13.78 12.73 -5.37
C VAL A 230 13.99 11.94 -4.09
N ARG A 231 13.13 12.11 -3.09
CA ARG A 231 13.08 11.25 -1.89
C ARG A 231 11.73 10.59 -1.77
N ILE A 232 11.72 9.26 -1.66
CA ILE A 232 10.49 8.45 -1.55
C ILE A 232 10.40 7.80 -0.17
N ALA A 233 9.23 7.89 0.47
CA ALA A 233 8.96 7.20 1.73
C ALA A 233 7.55 6.62 1.75
N LEU A 234 7.37 5.49 2.44
CA LEU A 234 6.08 4.80 2.55
C LEU A 234 5.53 4.90 3.96
N LEU A 235 4.47 5.69 4.14
CA LEU A 235 3.92 6.02 5.46
C LEU A 235 2.88 4.99 5.91
N ARG A 236 2.08 4.46 5.00
CA ARG A 236 0.91 3.65 5.38
C ARG A 236 0.58 2.52 4.42
N TYR A 237 0.05 1.45 4.97
CA TYR A 237 -0.64 0.38 4.22
C TYR A 237 -2.15 0.53 4.37
N MET A 238 -2.85 0.68 3.26
CA MET A 238 -4.29 0.78 3.18
C MET A 238 -4.83 -0.53 2.60
N CYS A 239 -5.00 -1.51 3.48
CA CYS A 239 -5.37 -2.86 3.12
C CYS A 239 -6.19 -3.51 4.24
N ASP A 240 -6.84 -4.62 3.92
CA ASP A 240 -7.57 -5.42 4.91
C ASP A 240 -6.64 -6.21 5.81
N ILE A 241 -7.15 -6.75 6.91
CA ILE A 241 -6.29 -7.49 7.86
C ILE A 241 -5.63 -8.72 7.19
N PRO A 242 -6.33 -9.50 6.34
CA PRO A 242 -5.68 -10.55 5.55
C PRO A 242 -4.52 -10.06 4.67
N ALA A 243 -4.70 -8.97 3.93
CA ALA A 243 -3.66 -8.36 3.11
C ALA A 243 -2.51 -7.81 3.94
N PHE A 244 -2.82 -7.13 5.04
CA PHE A 244 -1.83 -6.62 5.99
C PHE A 244 -0.98 -7.77 6.56
N SER A 245 -1.61 -8.89 6.92
CA SER A 245 -0.95 -10.11 7.38
C SER A 245 0.01 -10.69 6.33
N LYS A 246 -0.40 -10.71 5.05
CA LYS A 246 0.47 -11.16 3.94
C LYS A 246 1.63 -10.20 3.67
N ILE A 247 1.41 -8.89 3.71
CA ILE A 247 2.43 -7.88 3.37
C ILE A 247 3.48 -7.73 4.46
N LEU A 248 3.07 -7.84 5.73
CA LEU A 248 3.94 -7.56 6.88
C LEU A 248 4.31 -8.79 7.69
N HIS A 249 3.91 -9.97 7.22
CA HIS A 249 4.29 -11.23 7.84
C HIS A 249 3.86 -11.31 9.32
N VAL A 250 2.72 -10.71 9.64
CA VAL A 250 2.08 -10.73 10.96
C VAL A 250 0.90 -11.71 10.94
N SER A 251 0.45 -12.16 12.10
CA SER A 251 -0.68 -13.08 12.18
C SER A 251 -2.04 -12.44 11.85
N SER A 252 -3.02 -13.28 11.50
CA SER A 252 -4.35 -12.85 11.07
C SER A 252 -5.32 -12.64 12.25
N GLN A 253 -6.54 -12.18 11.99
CA GLN A 253 -7.57 -11.86 12.99
C GLN A 253 -7.89 -12.98 14.00
N ALA A 254 -7.67 -14.25 13.63
CA ALA A 254 -7.98 -15.40 14.48
C ALA A 254 -6.82 -15.82 15.40
N ALA A 255 -5.68 -15.12 15.34
CA ALA A 255 -4.51 -15.42 16.15
C ALA A 255 -4.70 -15.05 17.62
N LEU A 256 -3.96 -15.71 18.52
CA LEU A 256 -4.03 -15.39 19.95
C LEU A 256 -3.48 -13.98 20.22
N ARG A 257 -2.47 -13.53 19.46
CA ARG A 257 -2.11 -12.09 19.41
C ARG A 257 -2.71 -11.48 18.15
N GLY A 258 -4.00 -11.11 18.23
CA GLY A 258 -4.72 -10.50 17.11
C GLY A 258 -4.26 -9.08 16.78
N CYS A 259 -3.62 -8.38 17.72
CA CYS A 259 -3.03 -7.08 17.47
C CYS A 259 -1.62 -7.25 16.87
N PRO A 260 -1.31 -6.63 15.71
CA PRO A 260 0.00 -6.75 15.08
C PRO A 260 1.08 -5.88 15.73
N TYR A 261 0.75 -5.11 16.77
CA TYR A 261 1.67 -4.16 17.41
C TYR A 261 1.98 -4.54 18.86
N CYS A 262 0.94 -4.80 19.67
CA CYS A 262 1.13 -5.09 21.08
C CYS A 262 1.40 -6.58 21.35
N LYS A 263 2.10 -6.83 22.45
CA LYS A 263 2.42 -8.15 23.01
C LYS A 263 1.22 -8.73 23.80
N GLU A 264 0.00 -8.26 23.55
CA GLU A 264 -1.19 -8.78 24.22
C GLU A 264 -1.60 -10.15 23.68
N VAL A 265 -1.92 -11.07 24.59
CA VAL A 265 -2.36 -12.44 24.25
C VAL A 265 -3.81 -12.59 24.67
N GLY A 266 -4.70 -12.76 23.70
CA GLY A 266 -6.08 -13.12 23.92
C GLY A 266 -6.23 -14.58 24.34
N PHE A 267 -7.43 -14.95 24.76
CA PHE A 267 -7.78 -16.34 25.05
C PHE A 267 -8.84 -16.83 24.07
N TYR A 268 -8.75 -18.11 23.69
CA TYR A 268 -9.75 -18.71 22.82
C TYR A 268 -11.00 -19.09 23.62
N CYS A 269 -12.12 -18.41 23.34
CA CYS A 269 -13.41 -18.74 23.91
C CYS A 269 -14.07 -19.83 23.06
N LYS A 270 -14.13 -21.06 23.59
CA LYS A 270 -14.73 -22.21 22.88
C LYS A 270 -16.19 -21.95 22.51
N SER A 271 -16.98 -21.36 23.41
CA SER A 271 -18.41 -21.10 23.18
C SER A 271 -18.67 -20.08 22.06
N LEU A 272 -17.73 -19.15 21.83
CA LEU A 272 -17.85 -18.13 20.77
C LEU A 272 -17.08 -18.50 19.51
N HIS A 273 -16.26 -19.56 19.55
CA HIS A 273 -15.30 -19.90 18.51
C HIS A 273 -14.42 -18.71 18.07
N LYS A 274 -14.04 -17.86 19.04
CA LYS A 274 -13.31 -16.61 18.80
C LYS A 274 -12.23 -16.40 19.86
N VAL A 275 -11.16 -15.71 19.47
CA VAL A 275 -10.18 -15.15 20.40
C VAL A 275 -10.77 -13.88 21.00
N VAL A 276 -10.74 -13.77 22.32
CA VAL A 276 -11.25 -12.62 23.08
C VAL A 276 -10.08 -11.95 23.79
N HIS A 277 -10.01 -10.63 23.65
CA HIS A 277 -9.08 -9.77 24.37
C HIS A 277 -9.84 -9.05 25.48
N ILE A 278 -9.37 -9.21 26.71
CA ILE A 278 -10.05 -8.72 27.91
C ILE A 278 -9.43 -7.44 28.48
N ASN A 279 -8.15 -7.18 28.22
CA ASN A 279 -7.43 -6.01 28.72
C ASN A 279 -7.69 -4.74 27.90
N ASN A 280 -8.93 -4.52 27.46
CA ASN A 280 -9.26 -3.37 26.60
C ASN A 280 -9.22 -2.05 27.40
N GLY A 281 -9.58 -2.09 28.70
CA GLY A 281 -9.51 -0.92 29.58
C GLY A 281 -8.09 -0.42 29.85
N ALA A 282 -7.10 -1.30 29.80
CA ALA A 282 -5.68 -0.98 30.02
C ALA A 282 -5.11 0.00 28.97
N PHE A 283 -5.74 0.13 27.80
CA PHE A 283 -5.35 1.13 26.79
C PHE A 283 -5.81 2.56 27.11
N LEU A 284 -6.78 2.70 28.01
CA LEU A 284 -7.30 4.00 28.44
C LEU A 284 -6.39 4.60 29.52
N PRO A 285 -6.45 5.92 29.77
CA PRO A 285 -5.79 6.55 30.92
C PRO A 285 -6.21 5.91 32.26
N GLU A 286 -5.32 5.93 33.25
CA GLU A 286 -5.56 5.28 34.56
C GLU A 286 -6.82 5.76 35.27
N ASN A 287 -7.13 7.05 35.15
CA ASN A 287 -8.31 7.69 35.73
C ASN A 287 -9.55 7.64 34.83
N HIS A 288 -9.51 6.90 33.72
CA HIS A 288 -10.64 6.87 32.79
C HIS A 288 -11.84 6.11 33.39
N PRO A 289 -13.07 6.66 33.40
CA PRO A 289 -14.24 6.05 34.06
C PRO A 289 -14.52 4.60 33.65
N LEU A 290 -14.31 4.27 32.37
CA LEU A 290 -14.49 2.91 31.85
C LEU A 290 -13.55 1.85 32.48
N ARG A 291 -12.42 2.22 33.08
CA ARG A 291 -11.56 1.25 33.81
C ARG A 291 -12.23 0.74 35.10
N GLY A 292 -13.12 1.53 35.71
CA GLY A 292 -13.85 1.17 36.93
C GLY A 292 -15.21 0.50 36.67
N GLU A 293 -15.65 0.43 35.42
CA GLU A 293 -16.99 -0.05 35.03
C GLU A 293 -17.06 -1.59 35.04
N LYS A 294 -17.34 -2.17 36.22
CA LYS A 294 -17.39 -3.63 36.39
C LYS A 294 -18.72 -4.26 35.95
N ASN A 295 -19.79 -3.47 35.85
CA ASN A 295 -21.13 -4.00 35.64
C ASN A 295 -21.44 -4.29 34.16
N LYS A 296 -20.78 -3.59 33.23
CA LYS A 296 -20.97 -3.78 31.78
C LYS A 296 -19.99 -4.78 31.15
N PHE A 297 -18.90 -5.11 31.84
CA PHE A 297 -17.88 -6.05 31.37
C PHE A 297 -17.84 -7.28 32.30
N THR A 298 -18.48 -8.37 31.87
CA THR A 298 -18.79 -9.54 32.71
C THR A 298 -17.58 -10.42 33.08
N ILE A 299 -16.38 -10.11 32.58
CA ILE A 299 -15.20 -10.95 32.76
C ILE A 299 -14.40 -10.45 33.97
N LYS A 300 -14.49 -11.20 35.08
CA LYS A 300 -13.83 -10.95 36.37
C LYS A 300 -12.30 -11.20 36.34
N ARG A 301 -11.56 -10.53 35.46
CA ARG A 301 -10.10 -10.41 35.61
C ARG A 301 -9.75 -8.96 35.91
N GLU A 302 -8.77 -8.76 36.77
CA GLU A 302 -8.17 -7.44 36.98
C GLU A 302 -7.58 -6.99 35.65
N ASP A 303 -8.17 -5.93 35.08
CA ASP A 303 -7.55 -5.22 33.97
C ASP A 303 -6.13 -4.86 34.38
N ARG A 304 -5.17 -5.09 33.49
CA ARG A 304 -3.79 -4.66 33.73
C ARG A 304 -3.75 -3.18 34.08
N THR A 305 -2.86 -2.81 35.00
CA THR A 305 -2.64 -1.42 35.39
C THR A 305 -2.12 -0.59 34.22
N SER A 306 -1.25 -1.16 33.40
CA SER A 306 -0.59 -0.50 32.27
C SER A 306 -1.02 -1.06 30.91
N LYS A 307 -0.93 -0.19 29.89
CA LYS A 307 -1.13 -0.53 28.48
C LYS A 307 -0.20 -1.69 28.09
N PRO A 308 -0.68 -2.69 27.32
CA PRO A 308 0.18 -3.74 26.80
C PRO A 308 1.37 -3.18 26.01
N GLU A 309 2.57 -3.68 26.32
CA GLU A 309 3.81 -3.32 25.64
C GLU A 309 3.74 -3.66 24.14
N SER A 310 4.39 -2.85 23.31
CA SER A 310 4.64 -3.15 21.91
C SER A 310 6.05 -3.72 21.73
N TYR A 311 6.32 -4.35 20.58
CA TYR A 311 7.70 -4.62 20.20
C TYR A 311 8.41 -3.31 19.83
N THR A 312 9.68 -3.16 20.18
CA THR A 312 10.53 -2.14 19.54
C THR A 312 10.89 -2.58 18.12
N LYS A 313 11.43 -1.66 17.31
CA LYS A 313 11.91 -1.97 15.95
C LYS A 313 13.02 -3.02 15.99
N GLU A 314 13.94 -2.91 16.95
CA GLU A 314 15.09 -3.78 17.16
C GLU A 314 14.64 -5.17 17.59
N GLU A 315 13.76 -5.26 18.60
CA GLU A 315 13.18 -6.54 19.05
C GLU A 315 12.48 -7.28 17.91
N GLU A 316 11.67 -6.57 17.11
CA GLU A 316 10.99 -7.18 15.97
C GLU A 316 11.99 -7.69 14.93
N LEU A 317 13.02 -6.90 14.62
CA LEU A 317 14.04 -7.28 13.65
C LEU A 317 14.82 -8.52 14.11
N GLU A 318 15.19 -8.61 15.39
CA GLU A 318 15.85 -9.78 15.97
C GLU A 318 14.99 -11.05 15.88
N ILE A 319 13.70 -10.95 16.23
CA ILE A 319 12.77 -12.08 16.13
C ILE A 319 12.65 -12.56 14.67
N ARG A 320 12.58 -11.62 13.72
CA ARG A 320 12.48 -11.94 12.29
C ARG A 320 13.76 -12.58 11.75
N ASN A 321 14.93 -12.06 12.13
CA ASN A 321 16.23 -12.69 11.83
C ASN A 321 16.27 -14.13 12.33
N SER A 322 15.92 -14.33 13.60
CA SER A 322 15.86 -15.66 14.21
C SER A 322 14.91 -16.58 13.45
N TYR A 323 13.73 -16.10 13.06
CA TYR A 323 12.78 -16.87 12.26
C TYR A 323 13.38 -17.34 10.92
N ASP A 324 14.11 -16.46 10.23
CA ASP A 324 14.68 -16.77 8.93
C ASP A 324 15.80 -17.80 9.02
N GLU A 325 16.64 -17.71 10.06
CA GLU A 325 17.75 -18.63 10.37
C GLU A 325 17.28 -20.03 10.82
N LEU A 326 16.05 -20.19 11.28
CA LEU A 326 15.55 -21.48 11.74
C LEU A 326 15.53 -22.53 10.61
N PRO A 327 16.09 -23.73 10.83
CA PRO A 327 16.37 -24.68 9.74
C PRO A 327 15.12 -25.43 9.24
N ASN A 328 14.05 -25.50 10.03
CA ASN A 328 12.89 -26.32 9.68
C ASN A 328 11.55 -25.64 10.02
N LYS A 329 10.50 -26.09 9.32
CA LYS A 329 9.13 -25.54 9.43
C LYS A 329 8.54 -25.69 10.83
N ASN A 330 8.89 -26.73 11.58
CA ASN A 330 8.36 -26.96 12.92
C ASN A 330 8.86 -25.91 13.91
N ARG A 331 10.16 -25.60 13.89
CA ARG A 331 10.74 -24.54 14.74
C ARG A 331 10.20 -23.16 14.34
N LYS A 332 10.08 -22.89 13.03
CA LYS A 332 9.44 -21.66 12.52
C LYS A 332 8.01 -21.51 13.03
N SER A 333 7.21 -22.58 12.96
CA SER A 333 5.84 -22.61 13.48
C SER A 333 5.77 -22.36 14.99
N LEU A 334 6.69 -22.95 15.77
CA LEU A 334 6.76 -22.73 17.22
C LEU A 334 7.08 -21.27 17.57
N LEU A 335 8.07 -20.67 16.89
CA LEU A 335 8.42 -19.26 17.09
C LEU A 335 7.26 -18.35 16.67
N GLN A 336 6.60 -18.65 15.55
CA GLN A 336 5.43 -17.92 15.10
C GLN A 336 4.29 -17.99 16.13
N LYS A 337 4.01 -19.16 16.72
CA LYS A 337 2.99 -19.26 17.79
C LYS A 337 3.34 -18.45 19.03
N LYS A 338 4.64 -18.30 19.33
CA LYS A 338 5.12 -17.55 20.51
C LYS A 338 5.02 -16.03 20.29
N THR A 339 5.43 -15.56 19.11
CA THR A 339 5.66 -14.14 18.80
C THR A 339 4.60 -13.53 17.89
N GLU A 340 3.91 -14.36 17.09
CA GLU A 340 2.97 -14.02 16.02
C GLU A 340 3.60 -13.21 14.87
N LEU A 341 4.93 -13.29 14.78
CA LEU A 341 5.76 -12.76 13.71
C LEU A 341 6.32 -13.93 12.88
N LYS A 342 6.34 -13.75 11.56
CA LYS A 342 7.09 -14.61 10.62
C LYS A 342 8.36 -13.88 10.19
N GLY A 343 9.08 -14.46 9.23
CA GLY A 343 10.33 -13.92 8.68
C GLY A 343 10.24 -12.49 8.16
N LYS A 344 11.37 -11.95 7.70
CA LYS A 344 11.41 -10.60 7.12
C LYS A 344 10.40 -10.46 5.99
N TYR A 345 9.73 -9.31 5.95
CA TYR A 345 8.87 -8.88 4.86
C TYR A 345 9.61 -7.84 4.00
N SER A 346 9.21 -7.67 2.74
CA SER A 346 9.94 -6.85 1.76
C SER A 346 10.28 -5.42 2.24
N PHE A 347 9.29 -4.70 2.74
CA PHE A 347 9.44 -3.27 3.07
C PHE A 347 10.35 -2.98 4.27
N ILE A 348 10.79 -4.00 5.02
CA ILE A 348 11.78 -3.82 6.08
C ILE A 348 13.13 -3.31 5.54
N GLY A 349 13.39 -3.50 4.23
CA GLY A 349 14.59 -3.01 3.56
C GLY A 349 14.55 -1.51 3.22
N LEU A 350 13.43 -0.81 3.46
CA LEU A 350 13.37 0.64 3.27
C LEU A 350 14.04 1.36 4.46
N PRO A 351 14.90 2.36 4.23
CA PRO A 351 15.71 2.99 5.29
C PRO A 351 14.87 3.66 6.39
N TYR A 352 13.77 4.31 6.01
CA TYR A 352 12.88 5.05 6.91
C TYR A 352 11.58 4.31 7.18
N HIS A 353 11.67 2.98 7.33
CA HIS A 353 10.52 2.16 7.64
C HIS A 353 10.59 1.68 9.10
N ASN A 354 9.64 2.16 9.91
CA ASN A 354 9.38 1.63 11.24
C ASN A 354 7.89 1.29 11.39
N ARG A 355 7.56 0.01 11.25
CA ARG A 355 6.18 -0.47 11.38
C ARG A 355 5.59 -0.19 12.77
N GLN A 356 6.37 -0.19 13.84
CA GLN A 356 5.83 -0.06 15.20
C GLN A 356 5.43 1.37 15.55
N GLU A 357 6.18 2.35 15.03
CA GLU A 357 5.99 3.77 15.37
C GLU A 357 5.26 4.53 14.27
N GLU A 358 5.51 4.20 13.00
CA GLU A 358 5.05 5.02 11.88
C GLU A 358 3.73 4.50 11.28
N MET A 359 3.29 3.29 11.66
CA MET A 359 2.17 2.63 11.00
C MET A 359 1.00 2.40 11.95
N GLN A 360 -0.14 2.99 11.58
CA GLN A 360 -1.38 2.81 12.30
C GLN A 360 -2.36 1.91 11.52
N PRO A 361 -3.04 0.97 12.19
CA PRO A 361 -4.10 0.18 11.55
C PRO A 361 -5.19 1.16 11.08
N ASN A 362 -5.58 1.13 9.81
CA ASN A 362 -6.78 1.88 9.38
C ASN A 362 -8.00 0.96 9.30
N GLY A 363 -9.10 1.46 9.86
CA GLY A 363 -10.44 0.96 9.61
C GLY A 363 -10.80 1.13 8.13
N MET A 364 -11.26 0.05 7.55
CA MET A 364 -11.09 -0.31 6.15
C MET A 364 -12.40 -0.16 5.36
N PHE A 365 -13.14 0.93 5.56
CA PHE A 365 -14.45 1.09 4.91
C PHE A 365 -14.40 1.91 3.60
N THR A 366 -13.40 2.77 3.40
CA THR A 366 -13.27 3.60 2.18
C THR A 366 -12.70 2.81 0.98
N ILE A 367 -12.03 1.69 1.23
CA ILE A 367 -11.10 1.02 0.29
C ILE A 367 -11.82 0.12 -0.73
N ALA A 368 -12.88 -0.58 -0.31
CA ALA A 368 -13.61 -1.48 -1.20
C ALA A 368 -14.25 -0.72 -2.38
N ASP A 369 -14.77 0.47 -2.10
CA ASP A 369 -15.42 1.32 -3.10
C ASP A 369 -14.41 1.90 -4.11
N GLU A 370 -13.26 2.39 -3.64
CA GLU A 370 -12.23 2.95 -4.53
C GLU A 370 -11.61 1.90 -5.46
N ILE A 371 -11.32 0.70 -4.93
CA ILE A 371 -10.75 -0.38 -5.74
C ILE A 371 -11.78 -0.93 -6.74
N GLY A 372 -13.04 -1.11 -6.31
CA GLY A 372 -14.11 -1.51 -7.21
C GLY A 372 -14.29 -0.53 -8.38
N ASN A 373 -14.18 0.77 -8.09
CA ASN A 373 -14.27 1.84 -9.08
C ASN A 373 -13.07 1.85 -10.03
N LEU A 374 -11.84 1.76 -9.51
CA LEU A 374 -10.63 1.69 -10.33
C LEU A 374 -10.69 0.50 -11.29
N PHE A 375 -11.14 -0.65 -10.79
CA PHE A 375 -11.29 -1.83 -11.62
C PHE A 375 -12.38 -1.66 -12.72
N GLY A 376 -13.48 -0.98 -12.39
CA GLY A 376 -14.50 -0.59 -13.37
C GLY A 376 -13.96 0.32 -14.48
N LEU A 377 -13.04 1.23 -14.15
CA LEU A 377 -12.35 2.09 -15.12
C LEU A 377 -11.39 1.29 -16.00
N ILE A 378 -10.54 0.46 -15.39
CA ILE A 378 -9.56 -0.38 -16.11
C ILE A 378 -10.25 -1.33 -17.09
N THR A 379 -11.42 -1.86 -16.71
CA THR A 379 -12.19 -2.79 -17.57
C THR A 379 -13.16 -2.11 -18.53
N GLY A 380 -13.19 -0.77 -18.57
CA GLY A 380 -14.09 -0.01 -19.45
C GLY A 380 -15.58 -0.07 -19.06
N LYS A 381 -15.93 -0.72 -17.93
CA LYS A 381 -17.32 -0.86 -17.46
C LYS A 381 -17.92 0.42 -16.88
N MET A 382 -17.10 1.43 -16.62
CA MET A 382 -17.49 2.71 -16.01
C MET A 382 -17.53 3.90 -16.98
N MET A 383 -17.19 3.73 -18.27
CA MET A 383 -17.32 4.84 -19.23
C MET A 383 -18.80 5.19 -19.47
N GLY A 384 -19.24 6.35 -18.98
CA GLY A 384 -20.60 6.90 -19.20
C GLY A 384 -21.53 6.96 -17.99
N LYS A 385 -21.12 6.51 -16.79
CA LYS A 385 -21.93 6.65 -15.56
C LYS A 385 -21.55 7.90 -14.78
N ARG A 386 -22.51 8.78 -14.50
CA ARG A 386 -22.31 9.95 -13.62
C ARG A 386 -21.96 9.51 -12.20
N TYR A 387 -20.95 10.18 -11.65
CA TYR A 387 -20.37 10.01 -10.32
C TYR A 387 -21.41 10.25 -9.21
N LYS A 388 -21.51 9.34 -8.24
CA LYS A 388 -22.29 9.52 -7.00
C LYS A 388 -21.37 9.24 -5.81
N THR A 389 -20.46 10.16 -5.47
CA THR A 389 -19.63 10.01 -4.27
C THR A 389 -19.29 11.36 -3.69
N GLU A 390 -20.24 11.95 -2.96
CA GLU A 390 -19.97 12.88 -1.87
C GLU A 390 -21.11 12.71 -0.86
N LYS A 391 -20.88 12.04 0.28
CA LYS A 391 -21.61 12.22 1.56
C LYS A 391 -21.38 11.16 2.65
N LYS A 392 -20.56 10.11 2.47
CA LYS A 392 -20.43 9.05 3.49
C LYS A 392 -19.04 8.76 4.07
N SER A 393 -18.06 9.62 3.85
CA SER A 393 -16.72 9.48 4.46
C SER A 393 -16.38 10.66 5.38
N PHE A 394 -17.21 10.89 6.39
CA PHE A 394 -16.79 11.58 7.60
C PHE A 394 -16.73 10.55 8.73
N ILE A 395 -15.52 10.06 9.03
CA ILE A 395 -15.25 9.44 10.33
C ILE A 395 -14.93 10.60 11.26
N ASP A 396 -15.92 10.97 12.07
CA ASP A 396 -15.81 11.93 13.17
C ASP A 396 -14.85 11.34 14.22
N LEU A 397 -13.55 11.65 14.12
CA LEU A 397 -12.61 11.44 15.23
C LEU A 397 -12.85 12.56 16.25
N ARG A 398 -13.94 12.46 17.02
CA ARG A 398 -14.07 13.21 18.27
C ARG A 398 -13.07 12.68 19.29
N ILE A 399 -11.87 13.22 19.24
CA ILE A 399 -10.98 13.22 20.39
C ILE A 399 -11.55 14.24 21.37
N HIS A 400 -11.83 13.80 22.59
CA HIS A 400 -12.40 14.60 23.67
C HIS A 400 -11.61 15.90 23.89
N GLY A 401 -12.18 17.03 23.44
CA GLY A 401 -11.94 18.35 24.00
C GLY A 401 -13.21 18.75 24.75
N THR A 402 -13.08 19.02 26.04
CA THR A 402 -14.14 19.56 26.89
C THR A 402 -14.76 20.80 26.24
N ALA A 403 -16.01 20.66 25.79
CA ALA A 403 -16.82 21.78 25.36
C ALA A 403 -17.21 22.61 26.59
N VAL A 404 -16.69 23.84 26.68
CA VAL A 404 -17.29 24.87 27.52
C VAL A 404 -18.49 25.43 26.76
N PRO A 405 -19.71 25.45 27.35
CA PRO A 405 -20.85 26.06 26.70
C PRO A 405 -20.69 27.59 26.76
N VAL A 406 -20.67 28.24 25.60
CA VAL A 406 -20.92 29.68 25.53
C VAL A 406 -22.40 29.84 25.19
N THR A 407 -23.14 30.29 26.20
CA THR A 407 -24.54 30.73 26.11
C THR A 407 -24.66 32.10 25.45
N VAL A 408 -25.75 32.19 24.67
CA VAL A 408 -26.39 33.32 23.95
C VAL A 408 -25.77 33.68 22.61
#